data_AF-A0A963VQD9-F1
#
_entry.id   AF-A0A963VQD9-F1
#
_cell.length_a   1.000
_cell.length_b   1.000
_cell.length_c   1.000
_cell.angle_alpha   90.00
_cell.angle_beta   90.00
_cell.angle_gamma   90.00
#
_symmetry.space_group_name_H-M   'P 1'
#
loop_
_entity.id
_entity.type
_entity.pdbx_description
1 polymer ?
#
loop_
_entity_poly.entity_id
_entity_poly.type
_entity_poly.pdbx_seq_one_letter_code
_entity_poly.pdbx_strand_id
1 'polypeptide(L)'
;HPQALAHVRELAQHPDFTLHNPNRVRSLYMAFAANPQAFHAADGAGYRLIADLILALDPINPQTAARFVPPLGRWRRIEAGRSALMKRELERLAAAPGLSRDTSEQVARSLG
;
A
#
# COMPACT_ATOMS: atom_id res chain seq x y z
N HIS A 1 1.22 -2.41 -17.92
CA HIS A 1 2.22 -1.36 -18.28
C HIS A 1 3.48 -1.60 -17.46
N PRO A 2 4.61 -2.02 -18.06
CA PRO A 2 5.81 -2.46 -17.34
C PRO A 2 6.48 -1.36 -16.50
N GLN A 3 6.21 -0.08 -16.81
CA GLN A 3 6.80 1.06 -16.09
C GLN A 3 5.89 1.69 -15.04
N ALA A 4 4.72 1.10 -14.73
CA ALA A 4 3.75 1.73 -13.82
C ALA A 4 4.34 2.03 -12.43
N LEU A 5 5.22 1.17 -11.91
CA LEU A 5 5.90 1.40 -10.63
C LEU A 5 6.84 2.62 -10.69
N ALA A 6 7.65 2.74 -11.75
CA ALA A 6 8.56 3.87 -11.94
C ALA A 6 7.78 5.18 -12.06
N HIS A 7 6.71 5.16 -12.86
CA HIS A 7 5.87 6.34 -13.07
C HIS A 7 5.17 6.80 -11.79
N VAL A 8 4.72 5.87 -10.92
CA VAL A 8 4.14 6.24 -9.64
C VAL A 8 5.17 6.90 -8.72
N ARG A 9 6.41 6.41 -8.72
CA ARG A 9 7.49 7.02 -7.92
C ARG A 9 7.82 8.43 -8.42
N GLU A 10 7.86 8.64 -9.73
CA GLU A 10 8.05 9.96 -10.33
C GLU A 10 6.88 10.91 -9.99
N LEU A 11 5.64 10.46 -10.17
CA LEU A 11 4.46 11.27 -9.86
C LEU A 11 4.35 11.60 -8.36
N ALA A 12 4.84 10.72 -7.48
CA ALA A 12 4.90 11.00 -6.04
C ALA A 12 5.89 12.12 -5.67
N GLN A 13 6.81 12.48 -6.58
CA GLN A 13 7.75 13.60 -6.44
C GLN A 13 7.32 14.85 -7.22
N HIS A 14 6.22 14.78 -7.96
CA HIS A 14 5.76 15.89 -8.78
C HIS A 14 5.32 17.08 -7.88
N PRO A 15 5.56 18.35 -8.28
CA PRO A 15 5.14 19.52 -7.51
C PRO A 15 3.63 19.56 -7.21
N ASP A 16 2.82 19.02 -8.12
CA ASP A 16 1.38 18.82 -7.94
C ASP A 16 1.01 17.54 -7.17
N PHE A 17 1.93 16.90 -6.47
CA PHE A 17 1.59 15.80 -5.58
C PHE A 17 1.81 16.20 -4.13
N THR A 18 0.90 15.79 -3.25
CA THR A 18 1.06 15.96 -1.81
C THR A 18 0.27 14.90 -1.06
N LEU A 19 0.87 14.37 0.01
CA LEU A 19 0.22 13.41 0.91
C LEU A 19 -0.93 14.05 1.71
N HIS A 20 -0.95 15.38 1.84
CA HIS A 20 -2.01 16.11 2.56
C HIS A 20 -3.33 16.18 1.78
N ASN A 21 -3.31 15.89 0.47
CA ASN A 21 -4.53 15.86 -0.34
C ASN A 21 -4.98 14.40 -0.55
N PRO A 22 -6.03 13.94 0.15
CA PRO A 22 -6.46 12.55 0.07
C PRO A 22 -6.96 12.15 -1.32
N ASN A 23 -7.44 13.10 -2.15
CA ASN A 23 -7.79 12.81 -3.53
C ASN A 23 -6.56 12.53 -4.39
N ARG A 24 -5.49 13.34 -4.28
CA ARG A 24 -4.24 13.13 -5.03
C ARG A 24 -3.60 11.79 -4.66
N VAL A 25 -3.56 11.45 -3.37
CA VAL A 25 -3.05 10.15 -2.91
C VAL A 25 -3.87 9.00 -3.47
N ARG A 26 -5.21 9.06 -3.37
CA ARG A 26 -6.09 8.01 -3.92
C ARG A 26 -5.94 7.86 -5.43
N SER A 27 -5.98 8.96 -6.18
CA SER A 27 -5.89 8.94 -7.64
C SER A 27 -4.60 8.27 -8.13
N LEU A 28 -3.48 8.50 -7.44
CA LEU A 28 -2.21 7.89 -7.80
C LEU A 28 -2.13 6.42 -7.35
N TYR A 29 -2.27 6.18 -6.05
CA TYR A 29 -1.92 4.89 -5.46
C TYR A 29 -3.03 3.85 -5.52
N MET A 30 -4.31 4.24 -5.50
CA MET A 30 -5.40 3.26 -5.69
C MET A 30 -5.47 2.80 -7.14
N ALA A 31 -5.20 3.69 -8.10
CA ALA A 31 -5.06 3.30 -9.50
C ALA A 31 -3.88 2.34 -9.71
N PHE A 32 -2.75 2.57 -9.02
CA PHE A 32 -1.63 1.62 -9.02
C PHE A 32 -2.01 0.26 -8.42
N ALA A 33 -2.62 0.24 -7.22
CA ALA A 33 -3.02 -1.00 -6.56
C ALA A 33 -4.08 -1.78 -7.36
N ALA A 34 -4.89 -1.10 -8.17
CA ALA A 34 -5.85 -1.70 -9.08
C ALA A 34 -5.22 -2.29 -10.36
N ASN A 35 -3.93 -2.05 -10.63
CA ASN A 35 -3.20 -2.61 -11.76
C ASN A 35 -2.52 -3.92 -11.36
N PRO A 36 -3.06 -5.11 -11.69
CA PRO A 36 -2.57 -6.37 -11.14
C PRO A 36 -1.14 -6.69 -11.59
N GLN A 37 -0.77 -6.33 -12.83
CA GLN A 37 0.55 -6.59 -13.37
C GLN A 37 1.64 -5.84 -12.60
N ALA A 38 1.37 -4.60 -12.20
CA ALA A 38 2.33 -3.76 -11.49
C ALA A 38 2.29 -4.00 -9.97
N PHE A 39 1.09 -4.15 -9.40
CA PHE A 39 0.91 -4.42 -7.98
C PHE A 39 1.50 -5.78 -7.58
N HIS A 40 1.21 -6.82 -8.37
CA HIS A 40 1.77 -8.15 -8.20
C HIS A 40 3.06 -8.33 -9.02
N ALA A 41 4.00 -7.40 -8.93
CA ALA A 41 5.35 -7.60 -9.49
C ALA A 41 6.07 -8.75 -8.75
N ALA A 42 6.83 -9.59 -9.48
CA ALA A 42 7.47 -10.83 -8.95
C ALA A 42 8.36 -10.61 -7.72
N ASP A 43 8.99 -9.45 -7.64
CA ASP A 43 9.88 -9.03 -6.55
C ASP A 43 9.14 -8.46 -5.32
N GLY A 44 7.82 -8.27 -5.41
CA GLY A 44 6.99 -7.66 -4.37
C GLY A 44 7.13 -6.14 -4.25
N ALA A 45 7.74 -5.46 -5.23
CA ALA A 45 7.96 -4.02 -5.17
C ALA A 45 6.64 -3.22 -5.10
N GLY A 46 5.56 -3.71 -5.72
CA GLY A 46 4.25 -3.08 -5.64
C GLY A 46 3.62 -3.16 -4.24
N TYR A 47 3.83 -4.27 -3.54
CA TYR A 47 3.35 -4.43 -2.16
C TYR A 47 4.11 -3.49 -1.22
N ARG A 48 5.44 -3.43 -1.37
CA ARG A 48 6.29 -2.53 -0.58
C ARG A 48 5.91 -1.07 -0.80
N LEU A 49 5.65 -0.67 -2.04
CA LEU A 49 5.22 0.70 -2.36
C LEU A 49 3.94 1.09 -1.60
N ILE A 50 2.94 0.21 -1.57
CA ILE A 50 1.69 0.48 -0.84
C ILE A 50 1.91 0.49 0.67
N ALA A 51 2.72 -0.42 1.20
CA ALA A 51 3.02 -0.44 2.63
C ALA A 51 3.85 0.78 3.07
N ASP A 52 4.76 1.28 2.23
CA ASP A 52 5.52 2.51 2.50
C ASP A 52 4.61 3.74 2.47
N LEU A 53 3.66 3.79 1.53
CA LEU A 53 2.63 4.82 1.52
C LEU A 53 1.79 4.80 2.81
N ILE A 54 1.35 3.62 3.25
CA ILE A 54 0.54 3.50 4.48
C ILE A 54 1.29 4.11 5.66
N LEU A 55 2.56 3.76 5.84
CA LEU A 55 3.38 4.30 6.94
C LEU A 55 3.61 5.82 6.84
N ALA A 56 3.77 6.35 5.62
CA ALA A 56 3.95 7.78 5.42
C ALA A 56 2.65 8.57 5.58
N LEU A 57 1.51 7.99 5.18
CA LEU A 57 0.21 8.63 5.19
C LEU A 57 -0.49 8.52 6.53
N ASP A 58 -0.26 7.45 7.28
CA ASP A 58 -0.96 7.18 8.53
C ASP A 58 -0.82 8.31 9.58
N PRO A 59 0.37 8.90 9.81
CA PRO A 59 0.49 10.05 10.71
C PRO A 59 -0.24 11.31 10.24
N ILE A 60 -0.53 11.43 8.93
CA ILE A 60 -1.16 12.60 8.31
C ILE A 60 -2.68 12.42 8.24
N ASN A 61 -3.12 11.23 7.85
CA ASN A 61 -4.52 10.90 7.62
C ASN A 61 -4.76 9.38 7.80
N PRO A 62 -4.94 8.92 9.05
CA PRO A 62 -5.22 7.52 9.40
C PRO A 62 -6.33 6.88 8.56
N GLN A 63 -7.44 7.59 8.41
CA GLN A 63 -8.63 7.09 7.70
C GLN A 63 -8.34 6.82 6.21
N THR A 64 -7.49 7.65 5.60
CA THR A 64 -7.09 7.44 4.20
C THR A 64 -6.04 6.34 4.10
N ALA A 65 -5.09 6.26 5.03
CA ALA A 65 -4.09 5.20 5.09
C ALA A 65 -4.72 3.80 5.22
N ALA A 66 -5.70 3.64 6.11
CA ALA A 66 -6.42 2.38 6.31
C ALA A 66 -7.09 1.84 5.03
N ARG A 67 -7.49 2.71 4.09
CA ARG A 67 -8.08 2.30 2.80
C ARG A 67 -7.10 1.59 1.86
N PHE A 68 -5.79 1.70 2.09
CA PHE A 68 -4.75 1.05 1.29
C PHE A 68 -4.35 -0.33 1.81
N VAL A 69 -4.80 -0.72 3.01
CA VAL A 69 -4.54 -2.05 3.58
C VAL A 69 -5.30 -3.19 2.86
N PRO A 70 -6.60 -3.07 2.50
CA PRO A 70 -7.36 -4.18 1.90
C PRO A 70 -6.74 -4.82 0.64
N PRO A 71 -6.10 -4.08 -0.29
CA PRO A 71 -5.35 -4.69 -1.38
C PRO A 71 -4.31 -5.73 -0.94
N LEU A 72 -3.57 -5.46 0.14
CA LEU A 72 -2.61 -6.40 0.74
C LEU A 72 -3.32 -7.56 1.48
N GLY A 73 -4.50 -7.30 2.05
CA GLY A 73 -5.32 -8.31 2.74
C GLY A 73 -5.82 -9.47 1.87
N ARG A 74 -5.69 -9.40 0.54
CA ARG A 74 -6.08 -10.48 -0.38
C ARG A 74 -5.04 -11.61 -0.49
N TRP A 75 -3.95 -11.56 0.27
CA TRP A 75 -2.80 -12.47 0.17
C TRP A 75 -3.16 -13.97 0.15
N ARG A 76 -4.20 -14.40 0.89
CA ARG A 76 -4.67 -15.79 0.93
C ARG A 76 -5.19 -16.34 -0.40
N ARG A 77 -5.54 -15.48 -1.35
CA ARG A 77 -6.11 -15.85 -2.66
C ARG A 77 -5.10 -15.79 -3.80
N ILE A 78 -3.84 -15.52 -3.49
CA ILE A 78 -2.76 -15.35 -4.46
C ILE A 78 -1.82 -16.56 -4.34
N GLU A 79 -1.11 -16.89 -5.42
CA GLU A 79 -0.09 -17.96 -5.41
C GLU A 79 0.95 -17.75 -4.30
N ALA A 80 1.51 -18.86 -3.81
CA ALA A 80 2.27 -18.91 -2.56
C ALA A 80 3.44 -17.91 -2.45
N GLY A 81 4.21 -17.69 -3.51
CA GLY A 81 5.34 -16.76 -3.51
C GLY A 81 4.91 -15.33 -3.25
N ARG A 82 3.97 -14.83 -4.05
CA ARG A 82 3.34 -13.53 -3.88
C ARG A 82 2.54 -13.41 -2.59
N SER A 83 1.87 -14.47 -2.18
CA SER A 83 1.13 -14.53 -0.92
C SER A 83 2.04 -14.22 0.26
N ALA A 84 3.21 -14.86 0.32
CA ALA A 84 4.21 -14.62 1.35
C ALA A 84 4.74 -13.17 1.33
N LEU A 85 4.99 -12.63 0.13
CA LEU A 85 5.43 -11.23 -0.01
C LEU A 85 4.38 -10.23 0.47
N MET A 86 3.10 -10.43 0.15
CA MET A 86 2.00 -9.56 0.62
C MET A 86 1.83 -9.65 2.13
N LYS A 87 1.84 -10.88 2.67
CA LYS A 87 1.72 -11.12 4.12
C LYS A 87 2.88 -10.48 4.89
N ARG A 88 4.10 -10.56 4.37
CA ARG A 88 5.28 -9.91 4.97
C ARG A 88 5.07 -8.40 5.11
N GLU A 89 4.51 -7.73 4.11
CA GLU A 89 4.25 -6.29 4.22
C GLU A 89 3.13 -5.98 5.23
N LEU A 90 2.11 -6.83 5.38
CA LEU A 90 1.12 -6.70 6.46
C LEU A 90 1.75 -6.91 7.85
N GLU A 91 2.63 -7.89 8.01
CA GLU A 91 3.38 -8.13 9.25
C GLU A 91 4.31 -6.95 9.57
N ARG A 92 4.95 -6.37 8.54
CA ARG A 92 5.75 -5.14 8.66
C ARG A 92 4.92 -3.95 9.15
N LEU A 93 3.70 -3.78 8.64
CA LEU A 93 2.77 -2.77 9.12
C LEU A 93 2.33 -3.04 10.56
N ALA A 94 2.01 -4.29 10.90
CA ALA A 94 1.60 -4.66 12.25
C ALA A 94 2.70 -4.42 13.30
N ALA A 95 3.96 -4.56 12.90
CA ALA A 95 5.13 -4.30 13.75
C ALA A 95 5.55 -2.82 13.79
N ALA A 96 4.93 -1.94 13.01
CA ALA A 96 5.32 -0.54 12.92
C ALA A 96 4.92 0.23 14.20
N PRO A 97 5.85 0.90 14.89
CA PRO A 97 5.53 1.69 16.06
C PRO A 97 4.71 2.92 15.67
N GLY A 98 3.71 3.27 16.49
CA GLY A 98 2.93 4.49 16.31
C GLY A 98 1.89 4.42 15.19
N LEU A 99 1.62 3.24 14.62
CA LEU A 99 0.52 3.05 13.68
C LEU A 99 -0.81 3.40 14.37
N SER A 100 -1.63 4.19 13.70
CA SER A 100 -2.93 4.61 14.22
C SER A 100 -3.84 3.42 14.51
N ARG A 101 -4.84 3.66 15.36
CA ARG A 101 -5.88 2.67 15.67
C ARG A 101 -6.60 2.19 14.40
N ASP A 102 -7.04 3.12 13.54
CA ASP A 102 -7.79 2.79 12.32
C ASP A 102 -7.00 1.86 11.40
N THR A 103 -5.72 2.16 11.19
CA THR A 103 -4.86 1.36 10.30
C THR A 103 -4.45 0.05 10.95
N SER A 104 -4.11 0.04 12.24
CA SER A 104 -3.75 -1.19 12.97
C SER A 104 -4.92 -2.19 13.05
N GLU A 105 -6.15 -1.74 13.31
CA GLU A 105 -7.35 -2.59 13.28
C GLU A 105 -7.55 -3.23 11.90
N GLN A 106 -7.36 -2.44 10.82
CA GLN A 106 -7.52 -2.94 9.46
C GLN A 106 -6.40 -3.92 9.06
N VAL A 107 -5.16 -3.70 9.53
CA VAL A 107 -4.03 -4.62 9.35
C VAL A 107 -4.29 -5.93 10.09
N ALA A 108 -4.71 -5.86 11.36
CA ALA A 108 -5.04 -7.03 12.16
C ALA A 108 -6.15 -7.86 11.51
N ARG A 109 -7.21 -7.20 11.01
CA ARG A 109 -8.29 -7.86 10.25
C ARG A 109 -7.79 -8.51 8.96
N SER A 110 -6.75 -7.97 8.33
CA SER A 110 -6.20 -8.51 7.08
C SER A 110 -5.24 -9.68 7.31
N LEU A 111 -4.62 -9.75 8.49
CA LEU A 111 -3.78 -10.88 8.93
C LEU A 111 -4.59 -12.02 9.55
N GLY A 112 -5.68 -11.70 10.25
CA GLY A 112 -6.68 -12.62 10.80
C GLY A 112 -7.55 -13.24 9.73
#